data_AF-A0A2H9KYL2-F1
#
_entry.id   AF-A0A2H9KYL2-F1
#
_cell.length_a   1.000
_cell.length_b   1.000
_cell.length_c   1.000
_cell.angle_alpha   90.00
_cell.angle_beta   90.00
_cell.angle_gamma   90.00
#
_symmetry.space_group_name_H-M   'P 1'
#
loop_
_entity.id
_entity.type
_entity.pdbx_description
1 polymer ?
#
loop_
_entity_poly.entity_id
_entity_poly.type
_entity_poly.pdbx_seq_one_letter_code
_entity_poly.pdbx_strand_id
1 'polypeptide(L)' 'MAQPHDAIPVEIVGLNPIKTGIHGEVYQVLCKVMDGKDKGRVIRRNVKGPIKKGDIIMLLETEREAKEIKAR' A
#
# COMPACT_ATOMS: atom_id res chain seq x y z
N MET A 1 -24.16 10.63 -10.97
CA MET A 1 -22.80 11.12 -10.65
C MET A 1 -22.26 10.20 -9.57
N ALA A 2 -21.31 9.32 -9.91
CA ALA A 2 -20.71 8.42 -8.93
C ALA A 2 -19.92 9.29 -7.94
N GLN A 3 -20.39 9.38 -6.69
CA GLN A 3 -19.60 9.97 -5.62
C GLN A 3 -18.35 9.09 -5.50
N PRO A 4 -17.14 9.63 -5.71
CA PRO A 4 -15.92 8.84 -5.53
C PRO A 4 -15.80 8.58 -4.03
N HIS A 5 -16.27 7.41 -3.61
CA HIS A 5 -16.04 6.79 -2.31
C HIS A 5 -14.62 7.12 -1.85
N ASP A 6 -14.49 7.72 -0.66
CA ASP A 6 -13.29 8.28 -0.02
C ASP A 6 -11.98 7.52 -0.26
N ALA A 7 -11.45 7.57 -1.48
CA ALA A 7 -10.21 6.93 -1.84
C ALA A 7 -9.08 7.84 -1.39
N ILE A 8 -8.35 7.38 -0.38
CA ILE A 8 -7.27 8.14 0.22
C ILE A 8 -6.03 8.03 -0.68
N PRO A 9 -5.52 9.15 -1.25
CA PRO A 9 -4.30 9.11 -2.03
C PRO A 9 -3.11 8.90 -1.09
N VAL A 10 -2.27 7.93 -1.44
CA VAL A 10 -1.04 7.62 -0.70
C VAL A 10 0.14 7.53 -1.66
N GLU A 11 1.28 8.04 -1.23
CA GLU A 11 2.53 8.04 -2.00
C GLU A 11 3.43 6.91 -1.54
N ILE A 12 4.06 6.20 -2.47
CA ILE A 12 4.99 5.11 -2.17
C ILE A 12 6.34 5.70 -1.76
N VAL A 13 6.61 5.66 -0.45
CA VAL A 13 7.88 6.12 0.14
C VAL A 13 8.97 5.07 0.08
N GLY A 14 8.61 3.79 0.04
CA GLY A 14 9.56 2.69 0.09
C GLY A 14 9.02 1.37 -0.44
N LEU A 15 9.94 0.54 -0.91
CA LEU A 15 9.71 -0.79 -1.44
C LEU A 15 10.41 -1.78 -0.51
N ASN A 16 9.70 -2.78 0.00
CA ASN A 16 10.35 -3.91 0.63
C ASN A 16 10.81 -4.89 -0.48
N PRO A 17 12.07 -5.37 -0.45
CA PRO A 17 12.57 -6.33 -1.45
C PRO A 17 11.95 -7.72 -1.31
N ILE A 18 11.24 -7.98 -0.20
CA ILE A 18 10.60 -9.24 0.11
C ILE A 18 9.33 -9.37 -0.74
N LYS A 19 9.43 -10.14 -1.82
CA LYS A 19 8.27 -10.60 -2.60
C LYS A 19 7.47 -11.57 -1.74
N THR A 20 6.20 -11.27 -1.52
CA THR A 20 5.30 -12.11 -0.73
C THR A 20 4.30 -12.82 -1.65
N GLY A 21 3.75 -13.97 -1.25
CA GLY A 21 2.77 -14.72 -2.05
C GLY A 21 3.37 -15.89 -2.85
N ILE A 22 2.53 -16.88 -3.16
CA ILE A 22 2.88 -18.19 -3.71
C ILE A 22 3.69 -18.11 -5.03
N HIS A 23 3.55 -17.02 -5.79
CA HIS A 23 4.17 -16.84 -7.10
C HIS A 23 5.16 -15.65 -7.17
N GLY A 24 5.44 -14.96 -6.05
CA GLY A 24 6.36 -13.82 -6.04
C GLY A 24 5.89 -12.58 -6.81
N GLU A 25 4.59 -12.49 -7.12
CA GLU A 25 3.98 -11.39 -7.89
C GLU A 25 3.53 -10.20 -7.03
N VAL A 26 3.59 -10.32 -5.70
CA VAL A 26 3.12 -9.31 -4.76
C VAL A 26 4.30 -8.64 -4.08
N TYR A 27 4.35 -7.32 -4.23
CA TYR A 27 5.35 -6.46 -3.60
C TYR A 27 4.76 -5.89 -2.32
N GLN A 28 5.53 -5.96 -1.24
CA GLN A 28 5.21 -5.23 -0.03
C GLN A 28 5.79 -3.81 -0.15
N VAL A 29 4.92 -2.82 -0.02
CA VAL A 29 5.27 -1.41 -0.23
C VAL A 29 4.90 -0.60 1.00
N LEU A 30 5.71 0.42 1.28
CA LEU A 30 5.47 1.42 2.29
C LEU A 30 4.89 2.63 1.59
N CYS A 31 3.66 2.97 1.96
CA CYS A 31 2.92 4.08 1.41
C CYS A 31 2.66 5.10 2.52
N LYS A 32 2.78 6.38 2.22
CA LYS A 32 2.51 7.49 3.12
C LYS A 32 1.22 8.16 2.69
N VAL A 33 0.29 8.31 3.63
CA VAL A 33 -0.99 8.97 3.39
C VAL A 33 -0.77 10.46 3.14
N MET A 34 -1.21 10.94 1.96
CA MET A 34 -1.06 12.35 1.57
C MET A 34 -2.26 13.20 2.01
N ASP A 35 -3.45 12.60 2.02
CA ASP A 35 -4.71 13.31 2.26
C ASP A 35 -5.67 12.51 3.18
N GLY A 36 -6.74 13.13 3.68
CA GLY A 36 -7.67 12.50 4.63
C GLY A 36 -7.27 12.58 6.12
N LYS A 37 -8.02 11.86 6.97
CA LYS A 37 -7.89 11.91 8.45
C LYS A 37 -6.53 11.43 8.97
N ASP A 38 -5.89 10.50 8.26
CA ASP A 38 -4.61 9.88 8.65
C ASP A 38 -3.39 10.50 7.95
N LYS A 39 -3.47 11.78 7.54
CA LYS A 39 -2.40 12.48 6.82
C LYS A 39 -1.04 12.33 7.53
N GLY A 40 -0.05 11.84 6.78
CA GLY A 40 1.31 11.61 7.26
C GLY A 40 1.57 10.22 7.86
N ARG A 41 0.55 9.38 8.02
CA ARG A 41 0.70 7.99 8.48
C ARG A 41 1.35 7.14 7.38
N VAL A 42 2.32 6.31 7.78
CA VAL A 42 2.94 5.32 6.89
C VAL A 42 2.27 3.98 7.11
N ILE A 43 1.83 3.35 6.03
CA ILE A 43 1.12 2.08 6.01
C ILE A 43 1.80 1.11 5.06
N ARG A 44 1.80 -0.17 5.42
CA ARG A 44 2.25 -1.24 4.54
C ARG A 44 1.10 -1.77 3.70
N ARG A 45 1.32 -1.89 2.39
CA ARG A 45 0.37 -2.49 1.45
C ARG A 45 1.02 -3.53 0.60
N ASN A 46 0.19 -4.45 0.12
CA ASN A 46 0.57 -5.42 -0.87
C ASN A 46 0.04 -4.93 -2.20
N VAL A 47 0.94 -4.73 -3.16
CA VAL A 47 0.59 -4.31 -4.51
C VAL A 47 1.02 -5.40 -5.47
N LYS A 48 0.11 -5.78 -6.36
CA LYS A 48 0.41 -6.75 -7.42
C LYS A 48 1.05 -6.02 -8.60
N GLY A 49 2.16 -6.54 -9.10
CA GLY A 49 2.86 -5.99 -10.25
C GLY A 49 4.02 -5.04 -9.91
N PRO A 50 4.79 -4.61 -10.92
CA PRO A 50 5.96 -3.77 -10.72
C PRO A 50 5.54 -2.35 -10.32
N ILE A 51 6.11 -1.84 -9.23
CA ILE A 51 5.86 -0.47 -8.77
C ILE A 51 7.19 0.19 -8.40
N LYS A 52 7.22 1.53 -8.39
CA LYS A 52 8.42 2.30 -8.08
C LYS A 52 8.18 3.24 -6.91
N LYS A 53 9.28 3.71 -6.32
CA LYS A 53 9.25 4.77 -5.31
C LYS A 53 8.73 6.06 -5.96
N GLY A 54 7.80 6.75 -5.31
CA GLY A 54 7.18 7.97 -5.80
C GLY A 54 5.88 7.75 -6.59
N ASP A 55 5.47 6.51 -6.82
CA ASP A 55 4.13 6.23 -7.36
C ASP A 55 3.04 6.63 -6.35
N ILE A 56 1.90 7.10 -6.86
CA ILE A 56 0.72 7.44 -6.06
C ILE A 56 -0.34 6.39 -6.31
N ILE A 57 -0.86 5.80 -5.23
CA ILE A 57 -1.93 4.82 -5.25
C ILE A 57 -3.11 5.33 -4.43
N MET A 58 -4.32 4.96 -4.86
CA MET A 58 -5.54 5.29 -4.15
C MET A 58 -5.96 4.09 -3.31
N LEU A 59 -6.10 4.28 -2.00
CA LEU A 59 -6.56 3.24 -1.09
C LEU A 59 -8.00 3.51 -0.67
N LEU A 60 -8.85 2.52 -0.86
CA LEU A 60 -10.24 2.56 -0.39
C LEU A 60 -10.31 2.33 1.14
N GLU A 61 -9.37 1.58 1.71
CA GLU A 61 -9.33 1.28 3.14
C GLU A 61 -7.89 1.24 3.67
N THR A 62 -7.59 2.04 4.69
CA THR A 62 -6.28 2.10 5.37
C THR A 62 -6.12 1.04 6.46
N GLU A 63 -7.18 0.34 6.87
CA GLU A 63 -7.23 -0.47 8.10
C GLU A 63 -6.50 -1.82 8.04
N ARG A 64 -6.30 -2.42 6.86
CA ARG A 64 -5.71 -3.77 6.75
C ARG A 64 -4.19 -3.80 6.56
N GLU A 65 -3.42 -3.63 7.63
CA GLU A 65 -1.99 -3.91 7.57
C GLU A 65 -1.73 -5.39 7.28
N ALA A 66 -1.00 -5.67 6.19
CA ALA A 66 -0.59 -7.03 5.85
C ALA A 66 0.35 -7.55 6.96
N LYS A 67 -0.12 -8.53 7.73
CA LYS A 67 0.70 -9.22 8.73
C LYS A 67 1.83 -9.97 8.01
N GLU A 68 3.04 -9.86 8.54
CA GLU A 68 4.16 -10.71 8.11
C GLU A 68 3.76 -12.18 8.27
N ILE A 69 3.83 -12.96 7.19
CA ILE A 69 3.71 -14.41 7.25
C ILE A 69 4.99 -14.91 7.90
N LYS A 70 4.98 -15.07 9.22
CA LYS A 70 6.05 -15.79 9.92
C LYS A 70 5.93 -17.27 9.60
N ALA A 71 6.75 -17.76 8.68
CA ALA A 71 7.02 -19.19 8.60
C ALA A 71 7.80 -19.59 9.86
N ARG A 72 7.17 -20.39 10.72
CA ARG A 72 7.86 -21.29 11.65
C ARG A 72 7.40 -22.69 11.34
#